data_AF-A0A7K9YEX9-F1
#
_entry.id   AF-A0A7K9YEX9-F1
#
_cell.length_a   1.000
_cell.length_b   1.000
_cell.length_c   1.000
_cell.angle_alpha   90.00
_cell.angle_beta   90.00
_cell.angle_gamma   90.00
#
_symmetry.space_group_name_H-M   'P 1'
#
loop_
_entity.id
_entity.type
_entity.pdbx_description
1 polymer ?
#
loop_
_entity_poly.entity_id
_entity_poly.type
_entity_poly.pdbx_seq_one_letter_code
_entity_poly.pdbx_strand_id
1 'polypeptide(L)'
;PAPPRGEAPCDDIEALKEKDRALDRDIAQLLSEGYSVEELEKHISLLQEYNEIKDAGQMLLGKLAVIRGVTTKQLYPEFDLELND
;
A
#
# COMPACT_ATOMS: atom_id res chain seq x y z
N PRO A 1 18.30 50.43 23.44
CA PRO A 1 17.50 49.93 22.29
C PRO A 1 17.15 48.45 22.51
N ALA A 2 15.89 48.18 22.87
CA ALA A 2 15.38 46.83 23.11
C ALA A 2 15.04 46.14 21.77
N PRO A 3 15.15 44.80 21.66
CA PRO A 3 14.88 44.06 20.43
C PRO A 3 13.39 44.10 20.06
N PRO A 4 13.04 43.88 18.78
CA PRO A 4 11.66 43.97 18.31
C PRO A 4 10.80 42.91 19.00
N ARG A 5 9.64 43.35 19.47
CA ARG A 5 8.60 42.50 20.06
C ARG A 5 8.21 41.44 19.03
N GLY A 6 8.09 40.20 19.51
CA GLY A 6 7.80 39.02 18.72
C GLY A 6 6.63 39.21 17.77
N GLU A 7 6.76 38.53 16.63
CA GLU A 7 5.69 38.26 15.67
C GLU A 7 4.39 37.97 16.42
N ALA A 8 3.32 38.68 16.05
CA ALA A 8 2.07 38.64 16.77
C ALA A 8 1.46 37.23 16.64
N PRO A 9 1.10 36.54 17.74
CA PRO A 9 0.53 35.20 17.70
C PRO A 9 -0.72 35.06 16.81
N CYS A 10 -1.40 36.16 16.48
CA CYS A 10 -2.56 36.16 15.59
C CYS A 10 -2.21 35.87 14.13
N ASP A 11 -1.08 36.36 13.63
CA ASP A 11 -0.71 36.18 12.22
C ASP A 11 -0.39 34.71 11.93
N ASP A 12 0.26 34.04 12.90
CA ASP A 12 0.50 32.60 12.85
C ASP A 12 -0.79 31.77 12.91
N ILE A 13 -1.75 32.19 13.76
CA ILE A 13 -3.05 31.51 13.86
C ILE A 13 -3.84 31.61 12.56
N GLU A 14 -3.80 32.77 11.88
CA GLU A 14 -4.45 32.93 10.58
C GLU A 14 -3.75 32.10 9.50
N ALA A 15 -2.42 32.08 9.47
CA ALA A 15 -1.65 31.26 8.54
C ALA A 15 -1.91 29.75 8.74
N LEU A 16 -2.04 29.28 9.99
CA LEU A 16 -2.39 27.89 10.28
C LEU A 16 -3.80 27.55 9.82
N LYS A 17 -4.78 28.44 10.04
CA LYS A 17 -6.16 28.22 9.58
C LYS A 17 -6.27 28.17 8.06
N GLU A 18 -5.49 28.98 7.35
CA GLU A 18 -5.47 28.96 5.88
C GLU A 18 -4.89 27.63 5.37
N LYS A 19 -3.84 27.10 6.03
CA LYS A 19 -3.27 25.78 5.74
C LYS A 19 -4.27 24.66 6.01
N ASP A 20 -4.97 24.70 7.14
CA ASP A 20 -6.03 23.73 7.48
C ASP A 20 -7.10 23.67 6.38
N ARG A 21 -7.59 24.85 5.95
CA ARG A 21 -8.58 24.95 4.86
C ARG A 21 -8.06 24.46 3.53
N ALA A 22 -6.77 24.62 3.24
CA ALA A 22 -6.17 24.09 2.02
C ALA A 22 -6.12 22.56 2.07
N LEU A 23 -5.69 21.99 3.19
CA LEU A 23 -5.64 20.54 3.41
C LEU A 23 -7.03 19.91 3.36
N ASP A 24 -8.05 20.55 3.93
CA ASP A 24 -9.45 20.08 3.85
C ASP A 24 -9.96 20.01 2.41
N ARG A 25 -9.55 20.96 1.55
CA ARG A 25 -9.89 20.95 0.12
C ARG A 25 -9.20 19.81 -0.62
N ASP A 26 -7.92 19.58 -0.34
CA ASP A 26 -7.14 18.51 -0.97
C ASP A 26 -7.70 17.13 -0.57
N ILE A 27 -8.07 16.95 0.70
CA ILE A 27 -8.73 15.73 1.20
C ILE A 27 -10.08 15.53 0.50
N ALA A 28 -10.91 16.58 0.38
CA ALA A 28 -12.20 16.49 -0.31
C ALA A 28 -12.06 16.14 -1.79
N GLN A 29 -11.03 16.66 -2.46
CA GLN A 29 -10.73 16.32 -3.85
C GLN A 29 -10.36 14.83 -3.98
N LEU A 30 -9.43 14.33 -3.16
CA LEU A 30 -9.01 12.92 -3.18
C LEU A 30 -10.19 11.96 -2.92
N LEU A 31 -11.07 12.31 -1.96
CA LEU A 31 -12.29 11.54 -1.70
C LEU A 31 -13.27 11.59 -2.89
N SER A 32 -13.38 12.73 -3.57
CA SER A 32 -14.26 12.87 -4.75
C SER A 32 -13.76 12.09 -5.98
N GLU A 33 -12.43 11.91 -6.09
CA GLU A 33 -11.78 11.07 -7.09
C GLU A 33 -11.92 9.57 -6.77
N GLY A 34 -12.52 9.23 -5.62
CA GLY A 34 -12.83 7.86 -5.20
C GLY A 34 -11.74 7.21 -4.35
N TYR A 35 -10.64 7.92 -4.06
CA TYR A 35 -9.57 7.39 -3.21
C TYR A 35 -10.05 7.37 -1.75
N SER A 36 -10.44 6.19 -1.27
CA SER A 36 -10.70 5.97 0.16
C SER A 36 -9.62 5.09 0.79
N VAL A 37 -9.31 5.37 2.06
CA VAL A 37 -8.38 4.56 2.85
C VAL A 37 -8.90 3.12 2.98
N GLU A 38 -10.21 2.91 2.98
CA GLU A 38 -10.81 1.58 3.04
C GLU A 38 -10.58 0.77 1.76
N GLU A 39 -10.53 1.43 0.60
CA GLU A 39 -10.16 0.75 -0.65
C GLU A 39 -8.71 0.29 -0.62
N LEU A 40 -7.80 1.12 -0.09
CA LEU A 40 -6.40 0.76 0.08
C LEU A 40 -6.23 -0.42 1.05
N GLU A 41 -6.91 -0.40 2.20
CA GLU A 41 -6.89 -1.51 3.16
C GLU A 41 -7.45 -2.81 2.57
N LYS A 42 -8.50 -2.72 1.74
CA LYS A 42 -9.03 -3.88 1.01
C LYS A 42 -8.01 -4.43 0.01
N HIS A 43 -7.33 -3.57 -0.74
CA HIS A 43 -6.32 -3.99 -1.70
C HIS A 43 -5.11 -4.62 -0.99
N ILE A 44 -4.68 -4.06 0.15
CA ILE A 44 -3.62 -4.65 0.98
C ILE A 44 -4.04 -6.03 1.47
N SER A 45 -5.28 -6.16 1.95
CA SER A 45 -5.82 -7.43 2.46
C SER A 45 -5.89 -8.50 1.37
N LEU A 46 -6.38 -8.14 0.18
CA LEU A 46 -6.44 -9.04 -0.98
C LEU A 46 -5.05 -9.48 -1.44
N LEU A 47 -4.07 -8.57 -1.41
CA LEU A 47 -2.69 -8.89 -1.78
C LEU A 47 -2.06 -9.85 -0.75
N GLN A 48 -2.35 -9.65 0.54
CA GLN A 48 -1.91 -10.55 1.60
C GLN A 48 -2.48 -11.97 1.41
N GLU A 49 -3.79 -12.07 1.17
CA GLU A 49 -4.48 -13.34 0.94
C GLU A 49 -3.96 -14.05 -0.32
N TYR A 50 -3.72 -13.31 -1.41
CA TYR A 50 -3.09 -13.85 -2.60
C TYR A 50 -1.69 -14.41 -2.31
N ASN A 51 -0.86 -13.66 -1.58
CA ASN A 51 0.49 -14.11 -1.22
C ASN A 51 0.46 -15.37 -0.34
N GLU A 52 -0.45 -15.45 0.63
CA GLU A 52 -0.61 -16.64 1.47
C GLU A 52 -0.96 -17.89 0.64
N ILE A 53 -1.89 -17.76 -0.31
CA ILE A 53 -2.27 -18.85 -1.22
C ILE A 53 -1.11 -19.24 -2.13
N LYS A 54 -0.41 -18.24 -2.70
CA LYS A 54 0.77 -18.44 -3.55
C LYS A 54 1.86 -19.21 -2.80
N ASP A 55 2.17 -18.80 -1.57
CA ASP A 55 3.19 -19.41 -0.73
C ASP A 55 2.82 -20.86 -0.34
N ALA A 56 1.56 -21.10 0.01
CA ALA A 56 1.06 -22.45 0.27
C ALA A 56 1.18 -23.34 -0.97
N GLY A 57 0.80 -22.84 -2.15
CA GLY A 57 0.94 -23.55 -3.42
C GLY A 57 2.41 -23.87 -3.75
N GLN A 58 3.31 -22.91 -3.56
CA GLN A 58 4.73 -23.09 -3.83
C GLN A 58 5.40 -24.05 -2.84
N MET A 59 4.96 -24.05 -1.57
CA MET A 59 5.39 -25.05 -0.59
C MET A 59 4.97 -26.46 -1.00
N LEU A 60 3.73 -26.64 -1.46
CA LEU A 60 3.24 -27.94 -1.94
C LEU A 60 3.99 -28.40 -3.19
N LEU A 61 4.22 -27.51 -4.14
CA LEU A 61 5.03 -27.77 -5.33
C LEU A 61 6.46 -28.16 -4.97
N GLY A 62 7.07 -27.49 -3.99
CA GLY A 62 8.40 -27.85 -3.48
C GLY A 62 8.45 -29.26 -2.91
N LYS A 63 7.45 -29.65 -2.11
CA LYS A 63 7.35 -31.03 -1.59
C LYS A 63 7.13 -32.04 -2.71
N LEU A 64 6.28 -31.73 -3.68
CA LEU A 64 6.01 -32.59 -4.84
C LEU A 64 7.26 -32.79 -5.70
N ALA A 65 8.02 -31.72 -5.93
CA ALA A 65 9.28 -31.74 -6.67
C ALA A 65 10.29 -32.70 -6.00
N VAL A 66 10.43 -32.61 -4.67
CA VAL A 66 11.29 -33.53 -3.88
C VAL A 66 10.86 -34.98 -4.03
N ILE A 67 9.56 -35.27 -3.93
CA ILE A 67 9.03 -36.64 -4.06
C ILE A 67 9.28 -37.20 -5.46
N ARG A 68 9.13 -36.37 -6.50
CA ARG A 68 9.34 -36.75 -7.90
C ARG A 68 10.81 -36.73 -8.33
N GLY A 69 11.72 -36.19 -7.51
CA GLY A 69 13.12 -36.01 -7.86
C GLY A 69 13.35 -35.00 -9.00
N VAL A 70 12.40 -34.09 -9.21
CA VAL A 70 12.48 -33.03 -10.23
C VAL A 70 12.65 -31.67 -9.56
N THR A 71 12.99 -30.65 -10.34
CA THR A 71 13.01 -29.28 -9.84
C THR A 71 11.62 -28.67 -9.90
N THR A 72 11.33 -27.71 -9.01
CA THR A 72 10.02 -27.05 -8.97
C THR A 72 9.65 -26.40 -10.30
N LYS A 73 10.63 -25.82 -11.01
CA LYS A 73 10.45 -25.20 -12.34
C LYS A 73 9.95 -26.19 -13.40
N GLN A 74 10.30 -27.46 -13.29
CA GLN A 74 9.84 -28.49 -14.24
C GLN A 74 8.37 -28.85 -14.04
N LEU A 75 7.79 -28.56 -12.87
CA LEU A 75 6.38 -28.78 -12.59
C LEU A 75 5.49 -27.63 -13.09
N TYR A 76 6.05 -26.44 -13.31
CA TYR A 76 5.26 -25.25 -13.64
C TYR A 76 4.38 -25.42 -14.89
N PRO A 77 4.87 -26.02 -16.00
CA PRO A 77 4.04 -26.30 -17.17
C PRO A 77 2.91 -27.31 -16.92
N GLU A 78 3.04 -28.20 -15.93
CA GLU A 78 1.98 -29.17 -15.59
C GLU A 78 0.81 -28.52 -14.84
N PHE A 79 1.07 -27.38 -14.19
CA PHE A 79 0.11 -26.65 -13.37
C PHE A 79 -0.29 -25.30 -13.98
N ASP A 80 0.02 -25.09 -15.26
CA ASP A 80 -0.29 -23.85 -15.98
C ASP A 80 0.30 -22.59 -15.31
N LEU A 81 1.45 -22.75 -14.64
CA LEU A 81 2.16 -21.65 -14.00
C LEU A 81 3.11 -21.02 -15.01
N GLU A 82 2.82 -19.79 -15.41
CA GLU A 82 3.73 -19.00 -16.25
C GLU A 82 4.89 -18.44 -15.41
N LEU A 83 6.13 -18.57 -15.89
CA LEU A 83 7.29 -17.83 -15.39
C LEU A 83 7.32 -16.43 -16.01
N ASN A 84 6.25 -15.67 -15.83
CA ASN A 84 6.24 -14.26 -16.18
C ASN A 84 6.21 -13.48 -14.87
N ASP A 85 7.41 -13.25 -14.31
CA ASP A 85 7.62 -12.19 -13.31
C ASP A 85 7.41 -10.81 -13.96
#